data_AF-A0A6A5S168-F1
#
_entry.id   AF-A0A6A5S168-F1
#
_cell.length_a   1.000
_cell.length_b   1.000
_cell.length_c   1.000
_cell.angle_alpha   90.00
_cell.angle_beta   90.00
_cell.angle_gamma   90.00
#
_symmetry.space_group_name_H-M   'P 1'
#
loop_
_entity.id
_entity.type
_entity.pdbx_description
1 polymer ?
#
loop_
_entity_poly.entity_id
_entity_poly.type
_entity_poly.pdbx_seq_one_letter_code
_entity_poly.pdbx_strand_id
1 'polypeptide(L)'
;QGIKQSTEDKKRRKAKQKVLPLYSRTLNWQGGAVWWSPQSKREADVRDAAIEKYNLEQEAEKKTRQELQHQTRLLREKEKQEKRVAREEAKERREKEKAQESAAIDARKAERERQKQARNAQQSIQLPNQGKRKASRQLQPKTTKKQSSTTRRSQVVARSPSLAPPPTYNSRGRKIAPPQKFR
;
A
#
# COMPACT_ATOMS: atom_id res chain seq x y z
N GLN A 1 -33.52 44.54 -45.76
CA GLN A 1 -32.58 43.73 -44.94
C GLN A 1 -31.55 42.94 -45.79
N GLY A 2 -31.26 43.32 -47.05
CA GLY A 2 -30.43 42.50 -47.97
C GLY A 2 -28.91 42.74 -47.95
N ILE A 3 -28.42 43.81 -47.33
CA ILE A 3 -26.98 44.18 -47.40
C ILE A 3 -26.11 43.34 -46.46
N LYS A 4 -26.67 42.85 -45.33
CA LYS A 4 -25.92 42.04 -44.34
C LYS A 4 -25.64 40.62 -44.84
N GLN A 5 -26.52 40.04 -45.66
CA GLN A 5 -26.32 38.71 -46.26
C GLN A 5 -25.21 38.72 -47.32
N SER A 6 -25.06 39.80 -48.09
CA SER A 6 -24.03 39.91 -49.13
C SER A 6 -22.59 39.92 -48.61
N THR A 7 -22.39 40.19 -47.31
CA THR A 7 -21.06 40.13 -46.68
C THR A 7 -20.72 38.74 -46.13
N GLU A 8 -21.72 37.88 -45.92
CA GLU A 8 -21.51 36.51 -45.43
C GLU A 8 -20.97 35.58 -46.55
N ASP A 9 -21.37 35.83 -47.80
CA ASP A 9 -20.99 35.02 -48.97
C ASP A 9 -19.54 35.24 -49.46
N LYS A 10 -18.82 36.26 -48.95
CA LYS A 10 -17.46 36.58 -49.40
C LYS A 10 -16.35 35.79 -48.72
N LYS A 11 -16.67 34.83 -47.84
CA LYS A 11 -15.70 33.82 -47.40
C LYS A 11 -15.63 32.68 -48.42
N ARG A 12 -15.16 32.98 -49.64
CA ARG A 12 -14.67 31.95 -50.57
C ARG A 12 -13.52 31.22 -49.87
N ARG A 13 -13.83 30.09 -49.23
CA ARG A 13 -12.82 29.24 -48.59
C ARG A 13 -11.83 28.86 -49.69
N LYS A 14 -10.57 29.26 -49.53
CA LYS A 14 -9.45 28.69 -50.28
C LYS A 14 -9.34 27.24 -49.84
N ALA A 15 -10.14 26.35 -50.42
CA ALA A 15 -9.96 24.92 -50.26
C ALA A 15 -8.55 24.62 -50.78
N LYS A 16 -7.61 24.39 -49.85
CA LYS A 16 -6.28 23.93 -50.22
C LYS A 16 -6.50 22.63 -50.97
N GLN A 17 -6.05 22.57 -52.22
CA GLN A 17 -6.12 21.33 -52.97
C GLN A 17 -5.36 20.27 -52.18
N LYS A 18 -5.99 19.11 -51.96
CA LYS A 18 -5.33 17.98 -51.30
C LYS A 18 -4.16 17.57 -52.18
N VAL A 19 -2.96 17.52 -51.61
CA VAL A 19 -1.78 17.03 -52.31
C VAL A 19 -1.79 15.52 -52.19
N LEU A 20 -2.02 14.84 -53.31
CA LEU A 20 -1.96 13.39 -53.38
C LEU A 20 -0.49 12.95 -53.34
N PRO A 21 -0.11 11.97 -52.50
CA PRO A 21 1.22 11.41 -52.50
C PRO A 21 1.40 10.53 -53.75
N LEU A 22 1.83 11.14 -54.85
CA LEU A 22 2.18 10.44 -56.08
C LEU A 22 3.59 9.86 -55.94
N TYR A 23 3.72 8.55 -56.12
CA TYR A 23 5.00 7.84 -56.10
C TYR A 23 5.41 7.47 -57.52
N SER A 24 6.66 7.76 -57.89
CA SER A 24 7.21 7.31 -59.16
C SER A 24 7.51 5.82 -59.09
N ARG A 25 7.14 5.06 -60.12
CA ARG A 25 7.51 3.63 -60.21
C ARG A 25 8.97 3.45 -60.59
N THR A 26 9.56 4.43 -61.26
CA THR A 26 10.97 4.46 -61.64
C THR A 26 11.72 5.42 -60.73
N LEU A 27 12.89 4.99 -60.23
CA LEU A 27 13.87 5.89 -59.63
C LEU A 27 14.54 6.66 -60.77
N ASN A 28 14.09 7.88 -61.04
CA ASN A 28 14.76 8.73 -62.01
C ASN A 28 16.05 9.28 -61.39
N TRP A 29 17.14 8.53 -61.52
CA TRP A 29 18.48 8.92 -61.05
C TRP A 29 18.98 10.24 -61.65
N GLN A 30 18.49 10.58 -62.85
CA GLN A 30 19.02 11.68 -63.68
C GLN A 30 18.34 13.04 -63.46
N GLY A 31 17.53 13.21 -62.41
CA GLY A 31 17.09 14.56 -61.96
C GLY A 31 16.21 15.37 -62.94
N GLY A 32 15.36 14.70 -63.73
CA GLY A 32 14.45 15.35 -64.69
C GLY A 32 12.99 15.47 -64.22
N ALA A 33 12.17 16.20 -64.97
CA ALA A 33 10.73 16.36 -64.71
C ALA A 33 9.99 15.01 -64.77
N VAL A 34 9.17 14.71 -63.74
CA VAL A 34 8.40 13.46 -63.64
C VAL A 34 7.00 13.68 -64.20
N TRP A 35 6.68 13.02 -65.31
CA TRP A 35 5.33 13.01 -65.87
C TRP A 35 4.45 12.00 -65.14
N TRP A 36 3.37 12.48 -64.54
CA TRP A 36 2.41 11.64 -63.83
C TRP A 36 1.35 11.10 -64.79
N SER A 37 1.15 9.78 -64.77
CA SER A 37 0.11 9.15 -65.58
C SER A 37 -1.24 9.17 -64.85
N PRO A 38 -2.37 9.07 -65.56
CA PRO A 38 -3.68 8.91 -64.92
C PRO A 38 -3.74 7.70 -63.97
N GLN A 39 -2.94 6.66 -64.23
CA GLN A 39 -2.85 5.48 -63.37
C GLN A 39 -2.14 5.79 -62.04
N SER A 40 -1.07 6.60 -62.03
CA SER A 40 -0.40 6.96 -60.78
C SER A 40 -1.30 7.78 -59.85
N LYS A 41 -2.17 8.63 -60.42
CA LYS A 41 -3.21 9.33 -59.64
C LYS A 41 -4.21 8.36 -59.02
N ARG A 42 -4.77 7.43 -59.81
CA ARG A 42 -5.72 6.42 -59.28
C ARG A 42 -5.12 5.61 -58.13
N GLU A 43 -3.85 5.25 -58.23
CA GLU A 43 -3.16 4.53 -57.16
C GLU A 43 -2.96 5.37 -55.90
N ALA A 44 -2.67 6.67 -56.03
CA ALA A 44 -2.61 7.56 -54.89
C ALA A 44 -3.98 7.73 -54.22
N ASP A 45 -5.05 7.91 -55.01
CA ASP A 45 -6.42 8.01 -54.50
C ASP A 45 -6.82 6.74 -53.71
N VAL A 46 -6.46 5.55 -54.21
CA VAL A 46 -6.72 4.27 -53.51
C VAL A 46 -5.94 4.17 -52.19
N ARG A 47 -4.67 4.60 -52.17
CA ARG A 47 -3.85 4.62 -50.95
C ARG A 47 -4.39 5.59 -49.92
N ASP A 48 -4.74 6.80 -50.34
CA ASP A 48 -5.30 7.82 -49.46
C ASP A 48 -6.63 7.35 -48.87
N ALA A 49 -7.50 6.74 -49.67
CA ALA A 49 -8.73 6.13 -49.17
C ALA A 49 -8.46 5.01 -48.14
N ALA A 50 -7.41 4.19 -48.35
CA ALA A 50 -7.02 3.17 -47.38
C ALA A 50 -6.47 3.78 -46.08
N ILE A 51 -5.67 4.83 -46.17
CA ILE A 51 -5.14 5.57 -45.01
C ILE A 51 -6.27 6.26 -44.24
N GLU A 52 -7.20 6.92 -44.93
CA GLU A 52 -8.37 7.56 -44.32
C GLU A 52 -9.21 6.52 -43.56
N LYS A 53 -9.47 5.35 -44.17
CA LYS A 53 -10.18 4.24 -43.49
C LYS A 53 -9.44 3.75 -42.24
N TYR A 54 -8.14 3.48 -42.36
CA TYR A 54 -7.33 3.05 -41.22
C TYR A 54 -7.34 4.08 -40.08
N ASN A 55 -7.22 5.37 -40.41
CA ASN A 55 -7.29 6.44 -39.42
C ASN A 55 -8.64 6.51 -38.73
N LEU A 56 -9.75 6.35 -39.47
CA LEU A 56 -11.10 6.31 -38.90
C LEU A 56 -11.28 5.11 -37.96
N GLU A 57 -10.79 3.94 -38.33
CA GLU A 57 -10.78 2.75 -37.47
C GLU A 57 -9.98 3.00 -36.19
N GLN A 58 -8.77 3.56 -36.31
CA GLN A 58 -7.93 3.93 -35.18
C GLN A 58 -8.58 4.99 -34.27
N GLU A 59 -9.29 5.96 -34.82
CA GLU A 59 -10.04 6.94 -34.04
C GLU A 59 -11.23 6.29 -33.30
N ALA A 60 -11.94 5.37 -33.95
CA ALA A 60 -13.00 4.61 -33.31
C ALA A 60 -12.47 3.76 -32.15
N GLU A 61 -11.37 3.03 -32.35
CA GLU A 61 -10.69 2.27 -31.30
C GLU A 61 -10.23 3.14 -30.13
N LYS A 62 -9.70 4.33 -30.41
CA LYS A 62 -9.31 5.29 -29.36
C LYS A 62 -10.51 5.75 -28.54
N LYS A 63 -11.65 6.03 -29.18
CA LYS A 63 -12.89 6.43 -28.50
C LYS A 63 -13.40 5.31 -27.59
N THR A 64 -13.52 4.08 -28.11
CA THR A 64 -13.97 2.93 -27.30
C THR A 64 -13.02 2.67 -26.13
N ARG A 65 -11.71 2.77 -26.34
CA ARG A 65 -10.71 2.65 -25.26
C ARG A 65 -10.87 3.73 -24.19
N GLN A 66 -11.11 4.98 -24.58
CA GLN A 66 -11.35 6.08 -23.63
C GLN A 66 -12.62 5.86 -22.81
N GLU A 67 -13.69 5.39 -23.45
CA GLU A 67 -14.95 5.05 -22.77
C GLU A 67 -14.75 3.94 -21.73
N LEU A 68 -14.04 2.86 -22.10
CA LEU A 68 -13.70 1.77 -21.17
C LEU A 68 -12.83 2.27 -20.01
N GLN A 69 -11.84 3.12 -20.28
CA GLN A 69 -11.01 3.72 -19.23
C GLN A 69 -11.83 4.60 -18.28
N HIS A 70 -12.77 5.37 -18.81
CA HIS A 70 -13.67 6.18 -18.01
C HIS A 70 -14.56 5.31 -17.11
N GLN A 71 -15.19 4.28 -17.67
CA GLN A 71 -16.02 3.35 -16.90
C GLN A 71 -15.23 2.63 -15.79
N THR A 72 -14.05 2.11 -16.11
CA THR A 72 -13.18 1.44 -15.13
C THR A 72 -12.73 2.39 -14.02
N ARG A 73 -12.47 3.67 -14.35
CA ARG A 73 -12.16 4.69 -13.36
C ARG A 73 -13.34 4.95 -12.43
N LEU A 74 -14.55 5.10 -12.96
CA LEU A 74 -15.76 5.30 -12.15
C LEU A 74 -15.99 4.12 -11.19
N LEU A 75 -15.82 2.88 -11.65
CA LEU A 75 -15.95 1.69 -10.80
C LEU A 75 -14.91 1.69 -9.67
N ARG A 76 -13.64 1.99 -9.98
CA ARG A 76 -12.58 2.10 -8.96
C ARG A 76 -12.85 3.21 -7.95
N GLU A 77 -13.42 4.33 -8.39
CA GLU A 77 -13.78 5.43 -7.49
C GLU A 77 -14.90 5.00 -6.52
N LYS A 78 -15.92 4.29 -7.00
CA LYS A 78 -16.97 3.69 -6.14
C LYS A 78 -16.40 2.70 -5.13
N GLU A 79 -15.60 1.74 -5.57
CA GLU A 79 -14.94 0.78 -4.67
C GLU A 79 -14.06 1.47 -3.61
N LYS A 80 -13.38 2.56 -3.98
CA LYS A 80 -12.54 3.32 -3.06
C LYS A 80 -13.39 4.05 -2.02
N GLN A 81 -14.55 4.57 -2.40
CA GLN A 81 -15.50 5.19 -1.47
C GLN A 81 -16.05 4.15 -0.50
N GLU A 82 -16.53 3.00 -0.99
CA GLU A 82 -17.02 1.90 -0.15
C GLU A 82 -15.95 1.44 0.85
N LYS A 83 -14.70 1.26 0.41
CA LYS A 83 -13.58 0.91 1.28
C LYS A 83 -13.27 1.99 2.32
N ARG A 84 -13.52 3.27 2.03
CA ARG A 84 -13.35 4.35 3.01
C ARG A 84 -14.43 4.28 4.07
N VAL A 85 -15.69 4.15 3.67
CA VAL A 85 -16.83 4.00 4.59
C VAL A 85 -16.61 2.80 5.50
N ALA A 86 -16.27 1.63 4.95
CA ALA A 86 -16.01 0.43 5.75
C ALA A 86 -14.84 0.62 6.75
N ARG A 87 -13.83 1.42 6.40
CA ARG A 87 -12.72 1.74 7.31
C ARG A 87 -13.15 2.70 8.42
N GLU A 88 -13.99 3.67 8.11
CA GLU A 88 -14.53 4.62 9.09
C GLU A 88 -15.43 3.88 10.09
N GLU A 89 -16.35 3.04 9.61
CA GLU A 89 -17.17 2.18 10.47
C GLU A 89 -16.31 1.25 11.35
N ALA A 90 -15.25 0.65 10.79
CA ALA A 90 -14.35 -0.19 11.57
C ALA A 90 -13.56 0.59 12.63
N LYS A 91 -13.20 1.86 12.35
CA LYS A 91 -12.57 2.75 13.33
C LYS A 91 -13.54 3.09 14.46
N GLU A 92 -14.76 3.48 14.14
CA GLU A 92 -15.78 3.80 15.14
C GLU A 92 -16.06 2.61 16.06
N ARG A 93 -16.15 1.40 15.51
CA ARG A 93 -16.32 0.17 16.32
C ARG A 93 -15.13 -0.03 17.26
N ARG A 94 -13.91 0.09 16.76
CA ARG A 94 -12.70 -0.02 17.59
C ARG A 94 -12.61 1.06 18.67
N GLU A 95 -13.04 2.28 18.38
CA GLU A 95 -13.06 3.37 19.37
C GLU A 95 -14.09 3.10 20.46
N LYS A 96 -15.28 2.60 20.11
CA LYS A 96 -16.29 2.17 21.08
C LYS A 96 -15.78 1.03 21.97
N GLU A 97 -15.17 0.00 21.38
CA GLU A 97 -14.58 -1.12 22.13
C GLU A 97 -13.48 -0.63 23.09
N LYS A 98 -12.57 0.23 22.61
CA LYS A 98 -11.51 0.80 23.46
C LYS A 98 -12.06 1.66 24.59
N ALA A 99 -13.11 2.45 24.33
CA ALA A 99 -13.74 3.27 25.36
C ALA A 99 -14.40 2.41 26.45
N GLN A 100 -15.05 1.31 26.06
CA GLN A 100 -15.60 0.33 27.01
C GLN A 100 -14.49 -0.36 27.81
N GLU A 101 -13.41 -0.77 27.14
CA GLU A 101 -12.26 -1.40 27.80
C GLU A 101 -11.59 -0.44 28.80
N SER A 102 -11.37 0.82 28.42
CA SER A 102 -10.81 1.82 29.34
C SER A 102 -11.72 2.06 30.54
N ALA A 103 -13.04 2.17 30.33
CA ALA A 103 -14.00 2.33 31.43
C ALA A 103 -13.98 1.11 32.38
N ALA A 104 -13.89 -0.11 31.84
CA ALA A 104 -13.78 -1.32 32.65
C ALA A 104 -12.47 -1.38 33.45
N ILE A 105 -11.35 -0.97 32.83
CA ILE A 105 -10.05 -0.90 33.51
C ILE A 105 -10.09 0.11 34.66
N ASP A 106 -10.68 1.29 34.44
CA ASP A 106 -10.74 2.33 35.46
C ASP A 106 -11.70 1.97 36.60
N ALA A 107 -12.83 1.32 36.30
CA ALA A 107 -13.70 0.73 37.33
C ALA A 107 -12.94 -0.30 38.19
N ARG A 108 -12.16 -1.18 37.56
CA ARG A 108 -11.35 -2.19 38.27
C ARG A 108 -10.24 -1.56 39.12
N LYS A 109 -9.63 -0.48 38.66
CA LYS A 109 -8.64 0.27 39.45
C LYS A 109 -9.29 0.91 40.68
N ALA A 110 -10.44 1.56 40.51
CA ALA A 110 -11.18 2.19 41.60
C ALA A 110 -11.59 1.16 42.67
N GLU A 111 -12.06 -0.02 42.25
CA GLU A 111 -12.37 -1.11 43.18
C GLU A 111 -11.13 -1.58 43.96
N ARG A 112 -10.00 -1.78 43.25
CA ARG A 112 -8.74 -2.19 43.87
C ARG A 112 -8.23 -1.16 44.88
N GLU A 113 -8.40 0.13 44.59
CA GLU A 113 -8.04 1.21 45.51
C GLU A 113 -8.92 1.20 46.76
N ARG A 114 -10.23 1.01 46.63
CA ARG A 114 -11.15 0.85 47.77
C ARG A 114 -10.75 -0.35 48.65
N GLN A 115 -10.46 -1.50 48.03
CA GLN A 115 -10.01 -2.69 48.77
C GLN A 115 -8.68 -2.44 49.50
N LYS A 116 -7.74 -1.73 48.85
CA LYS A 116 -6.46 -1.36 49.47
C LYS A 116 -6.66 -0.41 50.66
N GLN A 117 -7.52 0.59 50.53
CA GLN A 117 -7.86 1.51 51.63
C GLN A 117 -8.52 0.77 52.79
N ALA A 118 -9.48 -0.12 52.53
CA ALA A 118 -10.12 -0.94 53.57
C ALA A 118 -9.11 -1.84 54.30
N ARG A 119 -8.21 -2.51 53.55
CA ARG A 119 -7.14 -3.33 54.14
C ARG A 119 -6.18 -2.49 54.98
N ASN A 120 -5.78 -1.32 54.50
CA ASN A 120 -4.89 -0.42 55.24
C ASN A 120 -5.56 0.09 56.52
N ALA A 121 -6.86 0.44 56.48
CA ALA A 121 -7.62 0.85 57.66
C ALA A 121 -7.72 -0.29 58.70
N GLN A 122 -7.94 -1.53 58.26
CA GLN A 122 -7.91 -2.69 59.16
C GLN A 122 -6.51 -2.90 59.78
N GLN A 123 -5.45 -2.78 58.99
CA GLN A 123 -4.08 -2.88 59.49
C GLN A 123 -3.73 -1.75 60.47
N SER A 124 -4.19 -0.52 60.23
CA SER A 124 -3.97 0.60 61.16
C SER A 124 -4.70 0.41 62.48
N ILE A 125 -5.87 -0.23 62.49
CA ILE A 125 -6.59 -0.58 63.73
C ILE A 125 -5.86 -1.69 64.51
N GLN A 126 -5.14 -2.60 63.83
CA GLN A 126 -4.40 -3.70 64.46
C GLN A 126 -2.99 -3.31 64.97
N LEU A 127 -2.36 -2.31 64.38
CA LEU A 127 -1.01 -1.84 64.72
C LEU A 127 -0.81 -1.16 66.11
N PRO A 128 -1.78 -0.45 66.75
CA PRO A 128 -1.52 0.23 68.04
C PRO A 128 -1.11 -0.74 69.15
N ASN A 129 -1.40 -2.04 69.01
CA ASN A 129 -1.09 -3.05 70.02
C ASN A 129 0.26 -3.76 69.86
N GLN A 130 1.02 -3.53 68.78
CA GLN A 130 2.31 -4.21 68.56
C GLN A 130 3.55 -3.38 68.96
N GLY A 131 3.39 -2.08 69.23
CA GLY A 131 4.50 -1.18 69.56
C GLY A 131 5.19 -1.43 70.91
N LYS A 132 4.58 -2.21 71.83
CA LYS A 132 5.12 -2.43 73.17
C LYS A 132 5.89 -3.75 73.36
N ARG A 133 6.05 -4.59 72.34
CA ARG A 133 6.54 -5.99 72.51
C ARG A 133 7.81 -6.37 71.74
N LYS A 134 8.69 -5.42 71.40
CA LYS A 134 9.94 -5.70 70.65
C LYS A 134 11.25 -5.37 71.38
N ALA A 135 11.20 -4.86 72.61
CA ALA A 135 12.42 -4.59 73.38
C ALA A 135 13.06 -5.84 74.05
N SER A 136 12.42 -7.03 74.03
CA SER A 136 12.89 -8.19 74.83
C SER A 136 13.23 -9.47 74.05
N ARG A 137 13.30 -9.47 72.72
CA ARG A 137 13.71 -10.68 71.97
C ARG A 137 15.12 -10.50 71.41
N GLN A 138 16.09 -11.06 72.13
CA GLN A 138 17.44 -11.32 71.63
C GLN A 138 17.36 -12.06 70.29
N LEU A 139 18.08 -11.55 69.28
CA LEU A 139 18.18 -12.18 67.96
C LEU A 139 19.05 -13.44 68.08
N GLN A 140 18.42 -14.61 67.96
CA GLN A 140 19.14 -15.87 67.79
C GLN A 140 19.94 -15.83 66.46
N PRO A 141 21.21 -16.26 66.43
CA PRO A 141 22.01 -16.24 65.22
C PRO A 141 21.40 -17.17 64.15
N LYS A 142 21.25 -16.65 62.93
CA LYS A 142 20.73 -17.41 61.79
C LYS A 142 21.72 -18.51 61.41
N THR A 143 21.30 -19.76 61.52
CA THR A 143 22.04 -20.89 60.94
C THR A 143 21.92 -20.82 59.41
N THR A 144 23.01 -20.47 58.73
CA THR A 144 23.11 -20.54 57.28
C THR A 144 23.11 -22.00 56.83
N LYS A 145 21.93 -22.55 56.56
CA LYS A 145 21.82 -23.81 55.80
C LYS A 145 22.14 -23.49 54.34
N LYS A 146 23.34 -23.87 53.89
CA LYS A 146 23.65 -23.90 52.46
C LYS A 146 22.68 -24.89 51.81
N GLN A 147 21.71 -24.39 51.04
CA GLN A 147 20.97 -25.23 50.12
C GLN A 147 21.97 -25.70 49.06
N SER A 148 22.39 -26.96 49.17
CA SER A 148 23.07 -27.67 48.11
C SER A 148 22.14 -27.66 46.89
N SER A 149 22.55 -26.96 45.85
CA SER A 149 21.94 -27.05 44.54
C SER A 149 22.05 -28.50 44.05
N THR A 150 20.95 -29.23 44.13
CA THR A 150 20.80 -30.54 43.49
C THR A 150 20.77 -30.33 41.97
N THR A 151 21.92 -30.11 41.36
CA THR A 151 22.09 -30.26 39.92
C THR A 151 22.09 -31.76 39.64
N ARG A 152 20.92 -32.30 39.27
CA ARG A 152 20.80 -33.59 38.57
C ARG A 152 21.73 -33.55 37.36
N ARG A 153 22.91 -34.18 37.46
CA ARG A 153 23.76 -34.45 36.30
C ARG A 153 23.11 -35.58 35.50
N SER A 154 22.25 -35.22 34.55
CA SER A 154 21.95 -36.11 33.42
C SER A 154 23.23 -36.28 32.62
N GLN A 155 23.61 -37.53 32.35
CA GLN A 155 24.76 -37.84 31.50
C GLN A 155 24.64 -37.12 30.17
N VAL A 156 25.60 -36.23 29.88
CA VAL A 156 25.75 -35.61 28.57
C VAL A 156 26.48 -36.63 27.70
N VAL A 157 25.72 -37.33 26.87
CA VAL A 157 26.26 -38.00 25.69
C VAL A 157 26.97 -36.91 24.87
N ALA A 158 28.25 -37.13 24.55
CA ALA A 158 29.03 -36.24 23.70
C ALA A 158 28.34 -36.09 22.34
N ARG A 159 27.58 -35.01 22.18
CA ARG A 159 27.03 -34.61 20.89
C ARG A 159 28.16 -33.96 20.11
N SER A 160 28.46 -34.52 18.95
CA SER A 160 29.38 -33.95 17.96
C SER A 160 29.08 -32.45 17.74
N PRO A 161 30.10 -31.60 17.52
CA PRO A 161 29.88 -30.18 17.29
C PRO A 161 28.95 -30.02 16.08
N SER A 162 27.77 -29.47 16.32
CA SER A 162 26.83 -29.13 15.25
C SER A 162 27.51 -28.13 14.34
N LEU A 163 27.71 -28.49 13.08
CA LEU A 163 28.19 -27.57 12.05
C LEU A 163 27.28 -26.32 12.07
N ALA A 164 27.91 -25.14 12.14
CA ALA A 164 27.20 -23.88 12.14
C ALA A 164 26.32 -23.78 10.88
N PRO A 165 25.07 -23.27 10.97
CA PRO A 165 24.21 -23.16 9.81
C PRO A 165 24.87 -22.24 8.76
N PRO A 166 24.72 -22.56 7.46
CA PRO A 166 25.28 -21.74 6.41
C PRO A 166 24.69 -20.33 6.45
N PRO A 167 25.46 -19.30 6.05
CA PRO A 167 24.98 -17.92 6.06
C PRO A 167 23.78 -17.74 5.13
N THR A 168 22.72 -17.11 5.63
CA THR A 168 21.54 -16.76 4.85
C THR A 168 21.77 -15.49 4.04
N TYR A 169 21.35 -15.48 2.78
CA TYR A 169 21.46 -14.32 1.87
C TYR A 169 20.07 -13.83 1.45
N ASN A 170 19.94 -12.52 1.18
CA ASN A 170 18.72 -11.96 0.60
C ASN A 170 18.69 -12.11 -0.93
N SER A 171 17.58 -11.73 -1.58
CA SER A 171 17.43 -11.78 -3.04
C SER A 171 18.45 -10.93 -3.83
N ARG A 172 19.20 -10.06 -3.14
CA ARG A 172 20.26 -9.21 -3.70
C ARG A 172 21.67 -9.70 -3.33
N GLY A 173 21.80 -10.93 -2.81
CA GLY A 173 23.09 -11.54 -2.47
C GLY A 173 23.78 -10.99 -1.22
N ARG A 174 23.10 -10.22 -0.37
CA ARG A 174 23.69 -9.68 0.88
C ARG A 174 23.52 -10.65 2.04
N LYS A 175 24.60 -10.86 2.80
CA LYS A 175 24.63 -11.73 3.99
C LYS A 175 23.76 -11.14 5.11
N ILE A 176 22.82 -11.95 5.60
CA ILE A 176 21.90 -11.59 6.70
C ILE A 176 22.55 -12.02 8.01
N ALA A 177 22.64 -11.11 8.99
CA ALA A 177 23.15 -11.43 10.32
C ALA A 177 22.11 -12.23 11.12
N PRO A 178 22.50 -13.33 11.80
CA PRO A 178 21.57 -14.05 12.66
C PRO A 178 21.20 -13.21 13.88
N PRO A 179 19.96 -13.34 14.39
CA PRO A 179 19.54 -12.61 15.58
C PRO A 179 20.34 -13.04 16.81
N GLN A 180 20.51 -12.13 17.76
CA GLN A 180 21.43 -12.24 18.90
C GLN A 180 21.16 -13.44 19.82
N LYS A 181 19.93 -13.96 19.83
CA LYS A 181 19.56 -15.20 20.54
C LYS A 181 20.24 -16.47 20.01
N PHE A 182 20.82 -16.42 18.81
CA PHE A 182 21.58 -17.50 18.19
C PHE A 182 23.08 -17.19 18.07
N ARG A 183 23.54 -16.11 18.71
CA ARG A 183 24.97 -15.83 18.89
C ARG A 183 25.46 -16.45 20.19
#